data_AF-A0A2L0NBE0-F1
#
_entry.id   AF-A0A2L0NBE0-F1
#
_cell.length_a   1.000
_cell.length_b   1.000
_cell.length_c   1.000
_cell.angle_alpha   90.00
_cell.angle_beta   90.00
_cell.angle_gamma   90.00
#
_symmetry.space_group_name_H-M   'P 1'
#
loop_
_entity.id
_entity.type
_entity.pdbx_description
1 polymer ?
#
loop_
_entity_poly.entity_id
_entity_poly.type
_entity_poly.pdbx_seq_one_letter_code
_entity_poly.pdbx_strand_id
1 'polypeptide(L)'
;MSFWERGVAMAKGTTSNLNEAATATGVWQSGANLEDLRAACPFVHYGTLAEAHERGTAIETMWTIYRQVAASHVDHDLIEASYAQPQLRALFPFHSHMSLNFSRCTGFPYTHDVPVVTPVDGKYRVTWWKTRSPHGPADIGEADNPRDAVALVVAHLPPECGPAVVGTANDLDKSDST
;
A
#
# COMPACT_ATOMS: atom_id res chain seq x y z
N MET A 1 7.97 7.47 19.92
CA MET A 1 8.32 6.08 19.54
C MET A 1 7.37 5.60 18.47
N SER A 2 7.82 4.65 17.64
CA SER A 2 7.01 4.04 16.59
C SER A 2 7.21 2.54 16.62
N PHE A 3 6.13 1.79 16.47
CA PHE A 3 6.11 0.33 16.43
C PHE A 3 5.90 -0.11 14.99
N TRP A 4 6.79 -0.98 14.51
CA TRP A 4 6.82 -1.40 13.11
C TRP A 4 6.78 -2.92 13.02
N GLU A 5 6.01 -3.42 12.07
CA GLU A 5 5.96 -4.83 11.73
C GLU A 5 5.79 -4.97 10.21
N ARG A 6 6.57 -5.86 9.57
CA ARG A 6 6.38 -6.24 8.15
C ARG A 6 6.21 -5.04 7.19
N GLY A 7 6.98 -3.97 7.42
CA GLY A 7 6.95 -2.76 6.60
C GLY A 7 5.84 -1.76 6.90
N VAL A 8 5.09 -1.95 7.99
CA VAL A 8 3.95 -1.12 8.37
C VAL A 8 4.23 -0.45 9.71
N ALA A 9 3.94 0.85 9.81
CA ALA A 9 3.93 1.56 11.08
C ALA A 9 2.64 1.24 11.84
N MET A 10 2.67 0.20 12.66
CA MET A 10 1.51 -0.36 13.35
C MET A 10 0.97 0.59 14.42
N ALA A 11 1.84 1.26 15.17
CA ALA A 11 1.41 2.25 16.16
C ALA A 11 2.48 3.33 16.38
N LYS A 12 2.07 4.47 16.93
CA LYS A 12 2.94 5.59 17.29
C LYS A 12 2.49 6.18 18.61
N GLY A 13 3.43 6.70 19.39
CA GLY A 13 3.12 7.37 20.64
C GLY A 13 4.27 8.24 21.12
N THR A 14 3.95 9.24 21.93
CA THR A 14 4.95 10.11 22.56
C THR A 14 4.67 10.21 24.04
N THR A 15 5.70 9.98 24.86
CA THR A 15 5.67 10.18 26.31
C THR A 15 7.03 10.73 26.76
N SER A 16 7.05 11.53 27.82
CA SER A 16 8.27 11.97 28.51
C SER A 16 8.64 11.05 29.67
N ASN A 17 7.78 10.09 30.02
CA ASN A 17 8.00 9.15 31.11
C ASN A 17 8.73 7.89 30.59
N LEU A 18 9.95 7.66 31.09
CA LEU A 18 10.75 6.50 30.68
C LEU A 18 10.12 5.16 31.05
N ASN A 19 9.38 5.08 32.16
CA ASN A 19 8.71 3.84 32.57
C ASN A 19 7.56 3.48 31.62
N GLU A 20 6.82 4.49 31.13
CA GLU A 20 5.77 4.30 30.12
C GLU A 20 6.37 3.83 28.78
N ALA A 21 7.47 4.44 28.35
CA ALA A 21 8.16 4.02 27.14
C ALA A 21 8.70 2.58 27.23
N ALA A 22 9.28 2.20 28.38
CA ALA A 22 9.75 0.84 28.64
C ALA A 22 8.59 -0.16 28.67
N THR A 23 7.46 0.20 29.31
CA THR A 23 6.25 -0.63 29.36
C THR A 23 5.71 -0.88 27.96
N ALA A 24 5.53 0.16 27.15
CA ALA A 24 5.01 0.03 25.79
C ALA A 24 5.92 -0.84 24.90
N THR A 25 7.24 -0.73 25.10
CA THR A 25 8.22 -1.58 24.40
C THR A 25 8.08 -3.04 24.81
N GLY A 26 7.93 -3.32 26.12
CA GLY A 26 7.74 -4.68 26.63
C GLY A 26 6.44 -5.32 26.15
N VAL A 27 5.32 -4.58 26.17
CA VAL A 27 4.01 -5.05 25.69
C VAL A 27 4.06 -5.34 24.18
N TRP A 28 4.71 -4.48 23.40
CA TRP A 28 4.89 -4.75 21.97
C TRP A 28 5.73 -6.02 21.72
N GLN A 29 6.84 -6.18 22.45
CA GLN A 29 7.74 -7.32 22.31
C GLN A 29 7.11 -8.64 22.75
N SER A 30 6.08 -8.63 23.61
CA SER A 30 5.34 -9.84 23.97
C SER A 30 4.37 -10.31 22.87
N GLY A 31 4.25 -9.58 21.76
CA GLY A 31 3.32 -9.90 20.68
C GLY A 31 1.86 -9.51 20.98
N ALA A 32 1.65 -8.52 21.86
CA ALA A 32 0.32 -7.98 22.11
C ALA A 32 -0.25 -7.34 20.83
N ASN A 33 -1.56 -7.47 20.65
CA ASN A 33 -2.27 -6.78 19.57
C ASN A 33 -2.35 -5.27 19.84
N LEU A 34 -2.80 -4.50 18.85
CA LEU A 34 -2.91 -3.05 18.92
C LEU A 34 -3.84 -2.57 20.04
N GLU A 35 -4.96 -3.27 20.26
CA GLU A 35 -5.92 -2.93 21.30
C GLU A 35 -5.32 -3.08 22.70
N ASP A 36 -4.68 -4.22 22.97
CA ASP A 36 -3.97 -4.51 24.21
C ASP A 36 -2.81 -3.52 24.44
N LEU A 37 -2.06 -3.19 23.38
CA LEU A 37 -1.00 -2.18 23.44
C LEU A 37 -1.53 -0.82 23.87
N ARG A 38 -2.65 -0.36 23.30
CA ARG A 38 -3.27 0.92 23.66
C ARG A 38 -3.92 0.88 25.04
N ALA A 39 -4.51 -0.24 25.45
CA ALA A 39 -5.07 -0.42 26.78
C ALA A 39 -3.97 -0.32 27.86
N ALA A 40 -2.82 -0.94 27.64
CA ALA A 40 -1.68 -0.86 28.54
C ALA A 40 -0.96 0.50 28.46
N CYS A 41 -0.97 1.17 27.31
CA CYS A 41 -0.25 2.41 27.06
C CYS A 41 -1.14 3.43 26.32
N PRO A 42 -1.99 4.20 27.04
CA PRO A 42 -2.98 5.10 26.42
C PRO A 42 -2.41 6.23 25.54
N PHE A 43 -1.10 6.53 25.67
CA PHE A 43 -0.39 7.48 24.81
C PHE A 43 -0.06 6.91 23.42
N VAL A 44 -0.32 5.62 23.19
CA VAL A 44 -0.15 4.94 21.91
C VAL A 44 -1.42 5.07 21.08
N HIS A 45 -1.23 5.40 19.81
CA HIS A 45 -2.27 5.56 18.82
C HIS A 45 -1.93 4.78 17.55
N TYR A 46 -2.96 4.27 16.89
CA TYR A 46 -2.87 3.59 15.61
C TYR A 46 -4.07 3.97 14.76
N GLY A 47 -3.93 3.84 13.44
CA GLY A 47 -4.98 4.19 12.49
C GLY A 47 -5.66 2.95 11.89
N THR A 48 -6.74 3.18 11.16
CA THR A 48 -7.56 2.14 10.51
C THR A 48 -6.75 1.15 9.68
N LEU A 49 -5.73 1.62 8.94
CA LEU A 49 -4.90 0.75 8.11
C LEU A 49 -4.05 -0.20 8.96
N ALA A 50 -3.49 0.26 10.08
CA ALA A 50 -2.71 -0.60 10.98
C ALA A 50 -3.57 -1.71 11.59
N GLU A 51 -4.78 -1.40 12.02
CA GLU A 51 -5.74 -2.42 12.46
C GLU A 51 -6.08 -3.41 11.34
N ALA A 52 -6.25 -2.92 10.12
CA ALA A 52 -6.54 -3.77 8.97
C ALA A 52 -5.38 -4.71 8.64
N HIS A 53 -4.13 -4.30 8.86
CA HIS A 53 -2.98 -5.21 8.78
C HIS A 53 -3.02 -6.29 9.85
N GLU A 54 -3.33 -5.94 11.10
CA GLU A 54 -3.47 -6.91 12.18
C GLU A 54 -4.58 -7.93 11.90
N ARG A 55 -5.71 -7.49 11.32
CA ARG A 55 -6.86 -8.35 10.97
C ARG A 55 -6.72 -9.09 9.64
N GLY A 56 -5.68 -8.81 8.84
CA GLY A 56 -5.51 -9.39 7.51
C GLY A 56 -6.48 -8.84 6.44
N THR A 57 -7.05 -7.65 6.65
CA THR A 57 -8.00 -6.98 5.74
C THR A 57 -7.44 -5.72 5.07
N ALA A 58 -6.11 -5.57 5.02
CA ALA A 58 -5.43 -4.36 4.59
C ALA A 58 -5.78 -3.92 3.15
N ILE A 59 -5.87 -4.86 2.21
CA ILE A 59 -6.16 -4.58 0.80
C ILE A 59 -7.56 -3.95 0.64
N GLU A 60 -8.59 -4.62 1.16
CA GLU A 60 -9.98 -4.14 1.12
C GLU A 60 -10.14 -2.82 1.87
N THR A 61 -9.43 -2.64 2.97
CA THR A 61 -9.46 -1.39 3.75
C THR A 61 -8.82 -0.25 2.97
N MET A 62 -7.68 -0.47 2.32
CA MET A 62 -6.99 0.56 1.54
C MET A 62 -7.82 0.98 0.31
N TRP A 63 -8.45 0.03 -0.37
CA TRP A 63 -9.41 0.34 -1.43
C TRP A 63 -10.59 1.17 -0.90
N THR A 64 -11.17 0.78 0.24
CA THR A 64 -12.25 1.55 0.88
C THR A 64 -11.81 2.98 1.20
N ILE A 65 -10.61 3.16 1.75
CA ILE A 65 -10.03 4.48 2.03
C ILE A 65 -9.94 5.31 0.74
N TYR A 66 -9.38 4.75 -0.34
CA TYR A 66 -9.24 5.48 -1.60
C TYR A 66 -10.58 5.84 -2.25
N ARG A 67 -11.58 4.97 -2.13
CA ARG A 67 -12.93 5.23 -2.67
C ARG A 67 -13.67 6.32 -1.91
N GLN A 68 -13.29 6.60 -0.66
CA GLN A 68 -13.95 7.58 0.22
C GLN A 68 -13.17 8.89 0.38
N VAL A 69 -11.87 8.91 0.10
CA VAL A 69 -11.00 10.06 0.39
C VAL A 69 -11.21 11.20 -0.62
N ALA A 70 -11.67 12.36 -0.15
CA ALA A 70 -11.84 13.56 -0.98
C ALA A 70 -10.55 14.39 -1.14
N ALA A 71 -9.41 13.74 -1.41
CA ALA A 71 -8.13 14.44 -1.58
C ALA A 71 -7.95 14.89 -3.04
N SER A 72 -7.51 16.13 -3.26
CA SER A 72 -7.40 16.73 -4.61
C SER A 72 -6.45 16.01 -5.58
N HIS A 73 -5.52 15.20 -5.05
CA HIS A 73 -4.58 14.41 -5.84
C HIS A 73 -5.07 12.99 -6.15
N VAL A 74 -6.23 12.60 -5.61
CA VAL A 74 -6.84 11.29 -5.85
C VAL A 74 -7.90 11.48 -6.93
N ASP A 75 -7.63 10.90 -8.10
CA ASP A 75 -8.61 10.81 -9.17
C ASP A 75 -9.59 9.67 -8.85
N HIS A 76 -10.81 10.03 -8.43
CA HIS A 76 -11.83 9.06 -8.05
C HIS A 76 -12.29 8.18 -9.22
N ASP A 77 -12.35 8.71 -10.44
CA ASP A 77 -12.77 7.90 -11.60
C ASP A 77 -11.71 6.84 -11.91
N LEU A 78 -10.42 7.18 -11.72
CA LEU A 78 -9.32 6.22 -11.79
C LEU A 78 -9.35 5.18 -10.68
N ILE A 79 -9.67 5.58 -9.44
CA ILE A 79 -9.84 4.62 -8.34
C ILE A 79 -10.98 3.64 -8.64
N GLU A 80 -12.15 4.11 -9.06
CA GLU A 80 -13.30 3.25 -9.36
C GLU A 80 -13.03 2.34 -10.57
N ALA A 81 -12.40 2.87 -11.63
CA ALA A 81 -12.01 2.06 -12.80
C ALA A 81 -11.02 0.96 -12.41
N SER A 82 -10.06 1.25 -11.53
CA SER A 82 -9.09 0.27 -11.05
C SER A 82 -9.75 -0.78 -10.14
N TYR A 83 -10.62 -0.36 -9.21
CA TYR A 83 -11.35 -1.26 -8.31
C TYR A 83 -12.32 -2.20 -9.06
N ALA A 84 -12.82 -1.78 -10.23
CA ALA A 84 -13.68 -2.61 -11.08
C ALA A 84 -12.93 -3.80 -11.71
N GLN A 85 -11.60 -3.74 -11.86
CA GLN A 85 -10.80 -4.84 -12.39
C GLN A 85 -10.38 -5.82 -11.28
N PRO A 86 -10.80 -7.10 -11.32
CA PRO A 86 -10.49 -8.06 -10.25
C PRO A 86 -8.99 -8.24 -10.02
N GLN A 87 -8.16 -8.22 -11.08
CA GLN A 87 -6.71 -8.37 -10.93
C GLN A 87 -6.10 -7.21 -10.14
N LEU A 88 -6.54 -5.96 -10.37
CA LEU A 88 -6.02 -4.79 -9.67
C LEU A 88 -6.62 -4.65 -8.27
N ARG A 89 -7.90 -4.99 -8.09
CA ARG A 89 -8.56 -4.99 -6.79
C ARG A 89 -7.89 -5.95 -5.79
N ALA A 90 -7.26 -7.01 -6.28
CA ALA A 90 -6.49 -7.94 -5.46
C ALA A 90 -5.10 -7.40 -5.04
N LEU A 91 -4.63 -6.29 -5.65
CA LEU A 91 -3.35 -5.65 -5.31
C LEU A 91 -3.53 -4.55 -4.28
N PHE A 92 -2.43 -4.17 -3.62
CA PHE A 92 -2.44 -3.06 -2.66
C PHE A 92 -2.25 -1.72 -3.40
N PRO A 93 -3.27 -0.83 -3.42
CA PRO A 93 -3.14 0.47 -4.07
C PRO A 93 -2.35 1.44 -3.20
N PHE A 94 -1.52 2.28 -3.82
CA PHE A 94 -0.89 3.40 -3.13
C PHE A 94 -0.61 4.56 -4.08
N HIS A 95 -0.54 5.77 -3.53
CA HIS A 95 -0.14 6.95 -4.28
C HIS A 95 1.33 7.29 -4.02
N SER A 96 2.03 7.69 -5.07
CA SER A 96 3.36 8.28 -4.99
C SER A 96 3.52 9.33 -6.08
N HIS A 97 3.97 10.54 -5.72
CA HIS A 97 4.13 11.67 -6.65
C HIS A 97 2.93 11.86 -7.61
N MET A 98 1.71 11.95 -7.06
CA MET A 98 0.45 12.12 -7.80
C MET A 98 0.05 10.94 -8.70
N SER A 99 0.77 9.82 -8.66
CA SER A 99 0.49 8.63 -9.48
C SER A 99 -0.16 7.54 -8.66
N LEU A 100 -1.13 6.83 -9.24
CA LEU A 100 -1.70 5.61 -8.68
C LEU A 100 -0.79 4.42 -9.04
N ASN A 101 -0.39 3.68 -8.01
CA ASN A 101 0.49 2.53 -8.10
C ASN A 101 -0.21 1.30 -7.48
N PHE A 102 0.29 0.12 -7.85
CA PHE A 102 -0.17 -1.16 -7.33
C PHE A 102 1.03 -1.97 -6.86
N SER A 103 0.91 -2.55 -5.67
CA SER A 103 1.95 -3.39 -5.07
C SER A 103 1.44 -4.81 -4.89
N ARG A 104 2.31 -5.80 -5.12
CA ARG A 104 2.09 -7.22 -4.78
C ARG A 104 2.32 -7.53 -3.30
N CYS A 105 2.70 -6.53 -2.50
CA CYS A 105 2.79 -6.64 -1.05
C CYS A 105 2.13 -5.45 -0.35
N THR A 106 1.66 -5.65 0.88
CA THR A 106 0.92 -4.61 1.62
C THR A 106 1.79 -3.70 2.49
N GLY A 107 3.06 -4.04 2.72
CA GLY A 107 4.00 -3.31 3.56
C GLY A 107 5.16 -2.70 2.79
N PHE A 108 5.72 -1.60 3.30
CA PHE A 108 6.84 -0.90 2.67
C PHE A 108 8.20 -1.56 2.98
N PRO A 109 9.15 -1.67 2.02
CA PRO A 109 9.07 -1.19 0.64
C PRO A 109 8.08 -1.99 -0.22
N TYR A 110 7.32 -1.27 -1.05
CA TYR A 110 6.36 -1.85 -2.00
C TYR A 110 7.04 -2.41 -3.25
N THR A 111 6.36 -3.29 -3.99
CA THR A 111 6.84 -3.72 -5.30
C THR A 111 6.64 -2.61 -6.35
N HIS A 112 7.43 -2.66 -7.42
CA HIS A 112 7.45 -1.65 -8.49
C HIS A 112 7.43 -2.29 -9.90
N ASP A 113 6.92 -3.51 -9.97
CA ASP A 113 6.84 -4.39 -11.14
C ASP A 113 5.44 -4.41 -11.78
N VAL A 114 4.56 -3.51 -11.35
CA VAL A 114 3.25 -3.25 -11.96
C VAL A 114 3.26 -1.84 -12.58
N PRO A 115 2.65 -1.63 -13.76
CA PRO A 115 2.54 -0.30 -14.34
C PRO A 115 1.87 0.72 -13.43
N VAL A 116 2.28 1.96 -13.60
CA VAL A 116 1.84 3.12 -12.82
C VAL A 116 0.99 4.02 -13.70
N VAL A 117 -0.08 4.58 -13.15
CA VAL A 117 -0.93 5.54 -13.86
C VAL A 117 -0.77 6.93 -13.26
N THR A 118 -0.40 7.89 -14.10
CA THR A 118 -0.26 9.30 -13.72
C THR A 118 -1.27 10.14 -14.51
N PRO A 119 -2.25 10.79 -13.85
CA PRO A 119 -3.07 11.80 -14.48
C PRO A 119 -2.22 13.02 -14.88
N VAL A 120 -2.26 13.42 -16.16
CA VAL A 120 -1.51 14.55 -16.72
C VAL A 120 -2.38 15.27 -17.75
N ASP A 121 -2.66 16.55 -17.56
CA ASP A 121 -3.36 17.43 -18.52
C ASP A 121 -4.68 16.85 -19.09
N GLY A 122 -5.49 16.22 -18.23
CA GLY A 122 -6.77 15.60 -18.62
C GLY A 122 -6.64 14.24 -19.31
N LYS A 123 -5.43 13.68 -19.37
CA LYS A 123 -5.11 12.34 -19.86
C LYS A 123 -4.50 11.49 -18.76
N TYR A 124 -4.29 10.21 -19.07
CA TYR A 124 -3.69 9.22 -18.19
C TYR A 124 -2.46 8.63 -18.85
N ARG A 125 -1.27 8.93 -18.31
CA ARG A 125 -0.02 8.33 -18.77
C ARG A 125 0.24 7.05 -17.99
N VAL A 126 0.52 5.97 -18.71
CA VAL A 126 0.85 4.66 -18.13
C VAL A 126 2.31 4.37 -18.37
N THR A 127 3.07 4.13 -17.31
CA THR A 127 4.53 3.95 -17.37
C THR A 127 5.02 2.88 -16.42
N TRP A 128 6.21 2.37 -16.67
CA TRP A 128 6.96 1.62 -15.66
C TRP A 128 7.64 2.56 -14.66
N TRP A 129 7.84 2.09 -13.42
CA TRP A 129 8.57 2.87 -12.43
C TRP A 129 10.03 3.12 -12.86
N LYS A 130 10.37 4.40 -13.09
CA LYS A 130 11.61 4.85 -13.74
C LYS A 130 12.90 4.23 -13.19
N THR A 131 13.00 4.04 -11.87
CA THR A 131 14.26 3.66 -11.20
C THR A 131 14.23 2.31 -10.49
N ARG A 132 13.09 1.62 -10.50
CA ARG A 132 12.82 0.43 -9.65
C ARG A 132 12.04 -0.66 -10.35
N SER A 133 11.50 -0.39 -11.54
CA SER A 133 10.87 -1.44 -12.34
C SER A 133 11.93 -2.35 -12.95
N PRO A 134 11.72 -3.68 -12.95
CA PRO A 134 12.59 -4.60 -13.68
C PRO A 134 12.54 -4.41 -15.20
N HIS A 135 11.51 -3.70 -15.71
CA HIS A 135 11.34 -3.38 -17.13
C HIS A 135 12.09 -2.10 -17.55
N GLY A 136 12.69 -1.38 -16.59
CA GLY A 136 13.36 -0.11 -16.83
C GLY A 136 12.40 1.07 -17.03
N PRO A 137 12.92 2.29 -17.23
CA PRO A 137 12.09 3.46 -17.52
C PRO A 137 11.54 3.37 -18.94
N ALA A 138 10.24 3.09 -19.08
CA ALA A 138 9.57 3.11 -20.38
C ALA A 138 8.12 3.55 -20.26
N ASP A 139 7.68 4.33 -21.26
CA ASP A 139 6.28 4.65 -21.48
C ASP A 139 5.58 3.43 -22.08
N ILE A 140 4.43 3.08 -21.51
CA ILE A 140 3.56 2.02 -22.01
C ILE A 140 2.52 2.63 -22.95
N GLY A 141 1.97 3.79 -22.59
CA GLY A 141 1.03 4.53 -23.43
C GLY A 141 0.33 5.66 -22.71
N GLU A 142 -0.59 6.29 -23.44
CA GLU A 142 -1.52 7.28 -22.90
C GLU A 142 -2.95 6.84 -23.18
N ALA A 143 -3.87 7.29 -22.33
CA ALA A 143 -5.30 7.07 -22.48
C ALA A 143 -6.07 8.36 -22.19
N ASP A 144 -7.18 8.56 -22.90
CA ASP A 144 -8.05 9.74 -22.73
C ASP A 144 -9.07 9.56 -21.59
N ASN A 145 -9.17 8.36 -21.00
CA ASN A 145 -10.07 8.09 -19.88
C ASN A 145 -9.49 7.02 -18.93
N PRO A 146 -10.00 6.93 -17.69
CA PRO A 146 -9.49 5.99 -16.69
C PRO A 146 -9.61 4.51 -17.07
N ARG A 147 -10.68 4.12 -17.77
CA ARG A 147 -10.92 2.71 -18.09
C ARG A 147 -9.86 2.20 -19.07
N ASP A 148 -9.53 3.00 -20.07
CA ASP A 148 -8.50 2.64 -21.06
C ASP A 148 -7.11 2.65 -20.43
N ALA A 149 -6.82 3.58 -19.51
CA ALA A 149 -5.58 3.59 -18.74
C ALA A 149 -5.43 2.31 -17.92
N VAL A 150 -6.49 1.92 -17.22
CA VAL A 150 -6.54 0.68 -16.43
C VAL A 150 -6.40 -0.55 -17.33
N ALA A 151 -7.01 -0.56 -18.52
CA ALA A 151 -6.84 -1.65 -19.48
C ALA A 151 -5.37 -1.80 -19.92
N LEU A 152 -4.63 -0.70 -20.11
CA LEU A 152 -3.19 -0.73 -20.39
C LEU A 152 -2.40 -1.34 -19.22
N VAL A 153 -2.73 -0.99 -17.97
CA VAL A 153 -2.10 -1.61 -16.78
C VAL A 153 -2.35 -3.11 -16.77
N VAL A 154 -3.61 -3.53 -16.92
CA VAL A 154 -3.99 -4.96 -16.90
C VAL A 154 -3.29 -5.75 -18.00
N ALA A 155 -3.17 -5.19 -19.19
CA ALA A 155 -2.47 -5.82 -20.32
C ALA A 155 -0.97 -6.03 -20.09
N HIS A 156 -0.38 -5.30 -19.13
CA HIS A 156 1.05 -5.34 -18.80
C HIS A 156 1.30 -5.80 -17.36
N LEU A 157 0.34 -6.49 -16.72
CA LEU A 157 0.62 -7.13 -15.44
C LEU A 157 1.72 -8.18 -15.58
N PRO A 158 2.58 -8.36 -14.56
CA PRO A 158 3.57 -9.42 -14.59
C PRO A 158 2.87 -10.79 -14.70
N PRO A 159 3.53 -11.79 -15.32
CA PRO A 159 3.03 -13.16 -15.31
C PRO A 159 2.73 -13.60 -13.88
N GLU A 160 1.64 -14.33 -13.67
CA GLU A 160 1.26 -14.85 -12.35
C GLU A 160 1.06 -13.76 -11.27
N CYS A 161 0.63 -12.55 -11.67
CA CYS A 161 0.25 -11.48 -10.74
C CYS A 161 -0.96 -11.90 -9.87
N GLY A 162 -0.67 -12.55 -8.74
CA GLY A 162 -1.65 -12.94 -7.73
C GLY A 162 -2.03 -11.81 -6.77
N PRO A 163 -2.91 -12.08 -5.80
CA PRO A 163 -3.26 -11.14 -4.76
C PRO A 163 -2.04 -10.67 -3.98
N ALA A 164 -2.06 -9.42 -3.51
CA ALA A 164 -0.98 -8.90 -2.69
C ALA A 164 -0.85 -9.69 -1.39
N VAL A 165 0.39 -9.94 -0.96
CA VAL A 165 0.69 -10.67 0.26
C VAL A 165 1.09 -9.74 1.40
N VAL A 166 0.94 -10.24 2.64
CA VAL A 166 1.40 -9.50 3.82
C VAL A 166 2.92 -9.55 3.87
N GLY A 167 3.57 -8.39 4.02
CA GLY A 167 5.02 -8.27 4.03
C GLY A 167 5.50 -7.14 3.13
N THR A 168 6.79 -7.15 2.86
CA THR A 168 7.48 -6.17 2.02
C THR A 168 7.95 -6.79 0.71
N ALA A 169 8.38 -5.97 -0.25
CA ALA A 169 9.01 -6.45 -1.49
C ALA A 169 10.22 -7.35 -1.22
N ASN A 170 11.00 -7.03 -0.17
CA ASN A 170 12.16 -7.85 0.22
C ASN A 170 11.77 -9.25 0.73
N ASP A 171 10.52 -9.42 1.20
CA ASP A 171 10.01 -10.72 1.65
C ASP A 171 9.56 -11.57 0.45
N LEU A 172 9.02 -10.94 -0.60
CA LEU A 172 8.65 -11.57 -1.87
C LEU A 172 9.87 -12.04 -2.68
N ASP A 173 10.91 -11.21 -2.79
CA ASP A 173 12.12 -11.58 -3.56
C ASP A 173 12.80 -12.84 -2.99
N LYS A 174 12.66 -13.06 -1.67
CA LYS A 174 13.18 -14.26 -1.00
C LYS A 174 12.33 -15.50 -1.29
N SER A 175 11.01 -15.37 -1.40
CA SER A 175 10.15 -16.51 -1.73
C SER A 175 10.37 -17.01 -3.16
N ASP A 176 10.62 -16.10 -4.10
CA ASP A 176 10.85 -16.44 -5.52
C ASP A 176 12.24 -17.08 -5.78
N SER A 177 13.12 -17.06 -4.78
CA SER A 177 14.49 -17.61 -4.83
C SER A 177 14.60 -19.03 -4.25
N THR A 178 13.49 -19.65 -3.82
CA THR A 178 13.47 -20.95 -3.11
C THR A 178 12.74 -22.02 -3.94
#